data_AF-A0A1I1ZQ95-F1
#
_entry.id   AF-A0A1I1ZQ95-F1
#
_cell.length_a   1.000
_cell.length_b   1.000
_cell.length_c   1.000
_cell.angle_alpha   90.00
_cell.angle_beta   90.00
_cell.angle_gamma   90.00
#
_symmetry.space_group_name_H-M   'P 1'
#
loop_
_entity.id
_entity.type
_entity.pdbx_description
1 polymer ?
#
loop_
_entity_poly.entity_id
_entity_poly.type
_entity_poly.pdbx_seq_one_letter_code
_entity_poly.pdbx_strand_id
1 'polypeptide(L)'
;MGYDLQMVRTPEAADETELPNSHGIAGYYRFNLWGMRMTVGALEWADAIHDGPAPEIPDLELNGLDEDRVFTAIEALRGDAPADAPTPTQAELAAARAYVQAHEAAVSASSLQDGRVGAFKFQTNDGWLVTPEECAALARKLRQHAEVIARDYFPDADVSREDGLKWMLGFARYNEIAAEHGGYRVR
;
A
#
# COMPACT_ATOMS: atom_id res chain seq x y z
N MET A 1 9.81 4.56 11.00
CA MET A 1 9.42 4.14 9.65
C MET A 1 8.39 3.02 9.81
N GLY A 2 7.31 3.05 9.04
CA GLY A 2 6.14 2.17 9.14
C GLY A 2 5.46 2.04 7.78
N TYR A 3 4.50 1.12 7.62
CA TYR A 3 3.54 1.17 6.52
C TYR A 3 2.28 1.87 7.00
N ASP A 4 1.92 2.94 6.33
CA ASP A 4 0.64 3.60 6.38
C ASP A 4 -0.21 3.06 5.22
N LEU A 5 -1.18 2.21 5.55
CA LEU A 5 -2.09 1.61 4.57
C LEU A 5 -3.38 2.42 4.54
N GLN A 6 -3.68 3.00 3.38
CA GLN A 6 -4.89 3.80 3.20
C GLN A 6 -5.76 3.23 2.09
N MET A 7 -6.98 2.83 2.41
CA MET A 7 -7.95 2.38 1.41
C MET A 7 -8.21 3.46 0.37
N VAL A 8 -8.39 3.05 -0.89
CA VAL A 8 -8.66 3.97 -2.01
C VAL A 8 -9.97 4.71 -1.80
N ARG A 9 -10.99 4.03 -1.26
CA ARG A 9 -12.23 4.64 -0.79
C ARG A 9 -12.40 4.41 0.70
N THR A 10 -12.69 5.46 1.44
CA THR A 10 -12.91 5.37 2.89
C THR A 10 -14.29 4.78 3.17
N PRO A 11 -14.40 3.71 3.99
CA PRO A 11 -15.70 3.20 4.42
C PRO A 11 -16.40 4.22 5.34
N GLU A 12 -17.73 4.16 5.41
CA GLU A 12 -18.53 5.13 6.17
C GLU A 12 -18.26 5.11 7.69
N ALA A 13 -17.79 3.99 8.23
CA ALA A 13 -17.42 3.85 9.63
C ALA A 13 -16.19 2.95 9.80
N ALA A 14 -15.36 3.29 10.80
CA ALA A 14 -14.34 2.39 11.32
C ALA A 14 -14.93 1.65 12.51
N ASP A 15 -15.09 0.34 12.43
CA ASP A 15 -15.24 -0.45 13.65
C ASP A 15 -13.85 -0.81 14.15
N GLU A 16 -13.37 -0.10 15.17
CA GLU A 16 -12.07 -0.35 15.81
C GLU A 16 -11.95 -1.78 16.35
N THR A 17 -13.08 -2.42 16.69
CA THR A 17 -13.10 -3.80 17.17
C THR A 17 -12.85 -4.81 16.04
N GLU A 18 -13.12 -4.43 14.79
CA GLU A 18 -12.83 -5.23 13.60
C GLU A 18 -11.42 -4.97 13.04
N LEU A 19 -10.82 -3.80 13.31
CA LEU A 19 -9.56 -3.33 12.73
C LEU A 19 -8.60 -2.79 13.80
N PRO A 20 -7.86 -3.66 14.52
CA PRO A 20 -7.11 -3.28 15.73
C PRO A 20 -5.95 -2.29 15.51
N ASN A 21 -5.47 -2.12 14.28
CA ASN A 21 -4.39 -1.19 13.94
C ASN A 21 -4.88 0.02 13.12
N SER A 22 -6.18 0.31 13.15
CA SER A 22 -6.79 1.45 12.45
C SER A 22 -6.68 2.78 13.20
N HIS A 23 -6.32 2.77 14.48
CA HIS A 23 -6.26 3.97 15.32
C HIS A 23 -7.55 4.83 15.28
N GLY A 24 -8.71 4.20 15.06
CA GLY A 24 -10.00 4.89 14.94
C GLY A 24 -10.24 5.62 13.63
N ILE A 25 -9.34 5.46 12.65
CA ILE A 25 -9.43 6.13 11.36
C ILE A 25 -9.99 5.13 10.34
N ALA A 26 -11.13 5.47 9.74
CA ALA A 26 -11.78 4.65 8.73
C ALA A 26 -10.86 4.45 7.51
N GLY A 27 -10.76 3.20 7.05
CA GLY A 27 -9.94 2.84 5.90
C GLY A 27 -8.42 2.90 6.13
N TYR A 28 -7.96 3.20 7.34
CA TYR A 28 -6.54 3.27 7.68
C TYR A 28 -6.09 2.03 8.44
N TYR A 29 -4.85 1.63 8.23
CA TYR A 29 -4.20 0.57 8.99
C TYR A 29 -2.70 0.81 9.03
N ARG A 30 -2.08 0.70 10.21
CA ARG A 30 -0.65 0.99 10.37
C ARG A 30 0.15 -0.23 10.80
N PHE A 31 1.31 -0.41 10.18
CA PHE A 31 2.40 -1.23 10.72
C PHE A 31 3.55 -0.35 11.18
N ASN A 32 4.04 -0.56 12.41
CA ASN A 32 5.35 -0.01 12.81
C ASN A 32 6.49 -0.82 12.17
N LEU A 33 7.75 -0.39 12.30
CA LEU A 33 8.90 -1.05 11.66
C LEU A 33 8.97 -2.56 11.94
N TRP A 34 8.73 -2.95 13.19
CA TRP A 34 8.71 -4.35 13.58
C TRP A 34 7.53 -5.08 12.94
N GLY A 35 6.35 -4.46 12.91
CA GLY A 35 5.16 -4.99 12.26
C GLY A 35 5.28 -5.12 10.75
N MET A 36 6.03 -4.24 10.07
CA MET A 36 6.33 -4.38 8.65
C MET A 36 7.08 -5.70 8.41
N ARG A 37 8.17 -5.93 9.15
CA ARG A 37 8.97 -7.15 9.05
C ARG A 37 8.15 -8.40 9.37
N MET A 38 7.35 -8.35 10.42
CA MET A 38 6.49 -9.47 10.81
C MET A 38 5.44 -9.78 9.75
N THR A 39 4.75 -8.77 9.22
CA THR A 39 3.75 -8.95 8.17
C THR A 39 4.38 -9.51 6.90
N VAL A 40 5.52 -8.97 6.44
CA VAL A 40 6.19 -9.49 5.23
C VAL A 40 6.56 -10.96 5.39
N GLY A 41 7.23 -11.34 6.49
CA GLY A 41 7.59 -12.76 6.69
C GLY A 41 6.38 -13.68 6.88
N ALA A 42 5.29 -13.20 7.49
CA ALA A 42 4.04 -13.96 7.56
C ALA A 42 3.39 -14.16 6.18
N LEU A 43 3.45 -13.15 5.31
CA LEU A 43 2.95 -13.21 3.94
C LEU A 43 3.80 -14.12 3.05
N GLU A 44 5.12 -14.11 3.23
CA GLU A 44 6.04 -15.06 2.57
C GLU A 44 5.73 -16.49 3.01
N TRP A 45 5.58 -16.70 4.33
CA TRP A 45 5.25 -18.00 4.90
C TRP A 45 3.92 -18.54 4.36
N ALA A 46 2.91 -17.66 4.25
CA ALA A 46 1.59 -17.99 3.71
C ALA A 46 1.57 -18.19 2.18
N ASP A 47 2.70 -18.00 1.50
CA ASP A 47 2.78 -18.00 0.04
C ASP A 47 1.78 -17.00 -0.59
N ALA A 48 1.66 -15.84 0.05
CA ALA A 48 0.73 -14.77 -0.30
C ALA A 48 1.40 -13.64 -1.10
N ILE A 49 2.73 -13.53 -0.99
CA ILE A 49 3.53 -12.60 -1.79
C ILE A 49 4.53 -13.34 -2.68
N HIS A 50 4.93 -12.70 -3.77
CA HIS A 50 5.94 -13.18 -4.71
C HIS A 50 7.12 -12.20 -4.72
N ASP A 51 8.32 -12.73 -4.47
CA ASP A 51 9.56 -12.00 -4.67
C ASP A 51 9.89 -11.89 -6.16
N GLY A 52 9.67 -10.70 -6.71
CA GLY A 52 9.86 -10.34 -8.11
C GLY A 52 10.23 -8.87 -8.23
N PRO A 53 10.79 -8.46 -9.38
CA PRO A 53 11.28 -7.09 -9.54
C PRO A 53 10.12 -6.08 -9.42
N ALA A 54 10.39 -4.97 -8.73
CA ALA A 54 9.51 -3.82 -8.78
C ALA A 54 9.47 -3.26 -10.21
N PRO A 55 8.31 -2.78 -10.69
CA PRO A 55 8.26 -1.93 -11.86
C PRO A 55 9.13 -0.70 -11.67
N GLU A 56 9.74 -0.23 -12.75
CA GLU A 56 10.49 1.03 -12.74
C GLU A 56 9.51 2.19 -12.53
N ILE A 57 9.75 2.98 -11.48
CA ILE A 57 9.05 4.24 -11.28
C ILE A 57 9.74 5.27 -12.16
N PRO A 58 9.00 6.01 -13.01
CA PRO A 58 9.63 7.01 -13.88
C PRO A 58 10.33 8.06 -13.02
N ASP A 59 11.52 8.47 -13.44
CA ASP A 59 12.18 9.61 -12.81
C ASP A 59 11.39 10.89 -13.07
N LEU A 60 11.44 11.80 -12.09
CA LEU A 60 10.77 13.09 -12.13
C LEU A 60 11.44 14.08 -13.10
N GLU A 61 12.62 13.73 -13.66
CA GLU A 61 13.38 14.55 -14.61
C GLU A 61 12.66 14.67 -15.97
N LEU A 62 11.73 15.63 -16.06
CA LEU A 62 11.01 15.94 -17.28
C LEU A 62 11.78 16.96 -18.14
N ASN A 63 12.50 16.49 -19.15
CA ASN A 63 13.04 17.33 -20.23
C ASN A 63 13.87 18.56 -19.77
N GLY A 64 14.63 18.43 -18.67
CA GLY A 64 15.48 19.52 -18.15
C GLY A 64 14.76 20.55 -17.29
N LEU A 65 13.54 20.28 -16.84
CA LEU A 65 12.90 21.02 -15.75
C LEU A 65 13.51 20.61 -14.42
N ASP A 66 13.70 21.56 -13.51
CA ASP A 66 14.05 21.25 -12.13
C ASP A 66 12.88 20.59 -11.39
N GLU A 67 13.20 19.83 -10.34
CA GLU A 67 12.26 19.04 -9.55
C GLU A 67 11.13 19.89 -8.97
N ASP A 68 11.46 21.09 -8.45
CA ASP A 68 10.50 22.02 -7.84
C ASP A 68 9.47 22.53 -8.85
N ARG A 69 9.88 22.78 -10.10
CA ARG A 69 8.98 23.18 -11.19
C ARG A 69 8.04 22.05 -11.58
N VAL A 70 8.51 20.81 -11.56
CA VAL A 70 7.64 19.65 -11.81
C VAL A 70 6.61 19.50 -10.69
N PHE A 71 7.02 19.60 -9.43
CA PHE A 71 6.09 19.56 -8.31
C PHE A 71 5.04 20.67 -8.38
N THR A 72 5.47 21.90 -8.66
CA THR A 72 4.55 23.04 -8.87
C THR A 72 3.52 22.74 -9.96
N ALA A 73 3.95 22.14 -11.07
CA ALA A 73 3.06 21.76 -12.16
C ALA A 73 2.08 20.64 -11.76
N ILE A 74 2.54 19.65 -10.98
CA ILE A 74 1.68 18.57 -10.45
C ILE A 74 0.64 19.14 -9.46
N GLU A 75 1.04 20.03 -8.56
CA GLU A 75 0.13 20.70 -7.62
C GLU A 75 -0.91 21.55 -8.35
N ALA A 76 -0.49 22.29 -9.37
CA ALA A 76 -1.40 23.07 -10.20
C ALA A 76 -2.42 22.19 -10.93
N LEU A 77 -2.04 20.99 -11.39
CA LEU A 77 -2.95 20.02 -11.96
C LEU A 77 -3.99 19.50 -10.96
N ARG A 78 -3.62 19.40 -9.68
CA ARG A 78 -4.51 18.98 -8.59
C ARG A 78 -5.40 20.11 -8.08
N GLY A 79 -5.04 21.35 -8.38
CA GLY A 79 -5.71 22.54 -7.85
C GLY A 79 -5.20 22.95 -6.46
N ASP A 80 -4.06 22.41 -6.04
CA ASP A 80 -3.47 22.58 -4.70
C ASP A 80 -2.27 23.55 -4.71
N ALA A 81 -1.93 24.13 -5.86
CA ALA A 81 -0.79 25.04 -5.96
C ALA A 81 -0.97 26.28 -5.06
N PRO A 82 0.07 26.71 -4.34
CA PRO A 82 0.06 27.97 -3.60
C PRO A 82 -0.34 29.15 -4.48
N ALA A 83 -1.05 30.13 -3.93
CA ALA A 83 -1.56 31.27 -4.68
C ALA A 83 -0.45 32.15 -5.30
N ASP A 84 0.75 32.11 -4.72
CA ASP A 84 1.95 32.81 -5.16
C ASP A 84 2.88 31.94 -6.03
N ALA A 85 2.53 30.68 -6.28
CA ALA A 85 3.32 29.79 -7.11
C ALA A 85 3.35 30.28 -8.57
N PRO A 86 4.50 30.25 -9.25
CA PRO A 86 4.57 30.68 -10.63
C PRO A 86 3.74 29.76 -11.54
N THR A 87 2.81 30.35 -12.29
CA THR A 87 1.91 29.64 -13.20
C THR A 87 2.70 28.72 -14.14
N PRO A 88 2.45 27.40 -14.12
CA PRO A 88 3.08 26.48 -15.04
C PRO A 88 2.69 26.77 -16.50
N THR A 89 3.65 26.65 -17.40
CA THR A 89 3.46 26.65 -18.84
C THR A 89 2.68 25.41 -19.30
N GLN A 90 2.10 25.46 -20.50
CA GLN A 90 1.40 24.31 -21.07
C GLN A 90 2.32 23.09 -21.26
N ALA A 91 3.61 23.32 -21.54
CA ALA A 91 4.60 22.25 -21.66
C ALA A 91 4.87 21.58 -20.31
N GLU A 92 5.07 22.36 -19.25
CA GLU A 92 5.21 21.84 -17.87
C GLU A 92 3.96 21.05 -17.45
N LEU A 93 2.75 21.56 -17.71
CA LEU A 93 1.51 20.84 -17.39
C LEU A 93 1.36 19.54 -18.18
N ALA A 94 1.78 19.51 -19.45
CA ALA A 94 1.74 18.29 -20.25
C ALA A 94 2.74 17.25 -19.73
N ALA A 95 3.96 17.68 -19.39
CA ALA A 95 4.99 16.84 -18.83
C ALA A 95 4.58 16.28 -17.46
N ALA A 96 4.06 17.12 -16.57
CA ALA A 96 3.53 16.71 -15.27
C ALA A 96 2.37 15.72 -15.40
N ARG A 97 1.43 15.91 -16.35
CA ARG A 97 0.38 14.92 -16.63
C ARG A 97 0.95 13.57 -17.08
N ALA A 98 1.93 13.59 -17.98
CA ALA A 98 2.57 12.37 -18.46
C ALA A 98 3.27 11.63 -17.32
N TYR A 99 4.00 12.35 -16.48
CA TYR A 99 4.62 11.80 -15.27
C TYR A 99 3.59 11.19 -14.32
N VAL A 100 2.54 11.93 -13.95
CA VAL A 100 1.50 11.43 -13.04
C VAL A 100 0.85 10.16 -13.58
N GLN A 101 0.58 10.10 -14.88
CA GLN A 101 0.02 8.91 -15.53
C GLN A 101 1.00 7.71 -15.51
N ALA A 102 2.27 7.95 -15.85
CA ALA A 102 3.29 6.91 -15.87
C ALA A 102 3.59 6.39 -14.45
N HIS A 103 3.72 7.30 -13.48
CA HIS A 103 3.90 6.96 -12.07
C HIS A 103 2.72 6.14 -11.56
N GLU A 104 1.48 6.61 -11.77
CA GLU A 104 0.27 5.89 -11.37
C GLU A 104 0.19 4.50 -12.01
N ALA A 105 0.57 4.35 -13.28
CA ALA A 105 0.65 3.05 -13.94
C ALA A 105 1.70 2.14 -13.30
N ALA A 106 2.88 2.67 -12.96
CA ALA A 106 3.94 1.91 -12.29
C ALA A 106 3.48 1.45 -10.90
N VAL A 107 2.97 2.35 -10.06
CA VAL A 107 2.57 2.01 -8.68
C VAL A 107 1.29 1.18 -8.59
N SER A 108 0.54 1.07 -9.69
CA SER A 108 -0.65 0.21 -9.79
C SER A 108 -0.40 -1.13 -10.47
N ALA A 109 0.85 -1.45 -10.81
CA ALA A 109 1.19 -2.74 -11.40
C ALA A 109 0.85 -3.90 -10.46
N SER A 110 0.20 -4.94 -10.97
CA SER A 110 -0.07 -6.18 -10.24
C SER A 110 1.13 -7.13 -10.26
N SER A 111 1.11 -8.11 -9.35
CA SER A 111 2.02 -9.26 -9.40
C SER A 111 1.97 -9.97 -10.76
N LEU A 112 3.12 -10.50 -11.20
CA LEU A 112 3.21 -11.40 -12.35
C LEU A 112 2.77 -12.85 -12.03
N GLN A 113 2.50 -13.15 -10.76
CA GLN A 113 2.03 -14.46 -10.30
C GLN A 113 0.59 -14.39 -9.82
N ASP A 114 -0.27 -15.16 -10.48
CA ASP A 114 -1.70 -15.24 -10.16
C ASP A 114 -1.95 -15.60 -8.69
N GLY A 115 -2.82 -14.82 -8.05
CA GLY A 115 -3.22 -15.05 -6.66
C GLY A 115 -2.17 -14.70 -5.60
N ARG A 116 -1.08 -14.02 -5.99
CA ARG A 116 -0.06 -13.48 -5.08
C ARG A 116 0.09 -11.98 -5.30
N VAL A 117 0.61 -11.29 -4.30
CA VAL A 117 0.93 -9.85 -4.37
C VAL A 117 2.43 -9.68 -4.57
N GLY A 118 2.84 -8.68 -5.37
CA GLY A 118 4.26 -8.38 -5.54
C GLY A 118 4.89 -7.94 -4.22
N ALA A 119 5.97 -8.60 -3.77
CA ALA A 119 6.61 -8.27 -2.50
C ALA A 119 7.11 -6.83 -2.45
N PHE A 120 7.50 -6.25 -3.60
CA PHE A 120 7.93 -4.86 -3.74
C PHE A 120 6.92 -3.85 -3.17
N LYS A 121 5.61 -4.16 -3.19
CA LYS A 121 4.56 -3.29 -2.63
C LYS A 121 4.67 -3.13 -1.11
N PHE A 122 5.34 -4.06 -0.45
CA PHE A 122 5.62 -4.07 0.99
C PHE A 122 7.13 -3.99 1.25
N GLN A 123 7.90 -3.31 0.39
CA GLN A 123 9.32 -3.03 0.61
C GLN A 123 9.60 -1.53 0.67
N THR A 124 8.77 -0.71 0.01
CA THR A 124 8.90 0.75 -0.05
C THR A 124 7.54 1.45 0.14
N ASN A 125 7.57 2.74 0.43
CA ASN A 125 6.40 3.58 0.70
C ASN A 125 6.02 4.44 -0.52
N ASP A 126 6.23 3.93 -1.73
CA ASP A 126 6.08 4.71 -2.98
C ASP A 126 4.61 4.90 -3.42
N GLY A 127 3.64 4.52 -2.60
CA GLY A 127 2.22 4.62 -2.95
C GLY A 127 1.71 3.44 -3.78
N TRP A 128 2.32 2.27 -3.63
CA TRP A 128 1.89 1.04 -4.29
C TRP A 128 0.42 0.74 -4.02
N LEU A 129 -0.36 0.48 -5.07
CA LEU A 129 -1.72 -0.01 -4.94
C LEU A 129 -1.70 -1.53 -4.77
N VAL A 130 -2.25 -2.00 -3.65
CA VAL A 130 -2.71 -3.38 -3.54
C VAL A 130 -4.13 -3.42 -4.07
N THR A 131 -4.34 -4.08 -5.20
CA THR A 131 -5.63 -4.04 -5.93
C THR A 131 -6.73 -4.79 -5.18
N PRO A 132 -8.02 -4.60 -5.52
CA PRO A 132 -9.11 -5.39 -4.94
C PRO A 132 -8.90 -6.90 -5.00
N GLU A 133 -8.41 -7.40 -6.13
CA GLU A 133 -8.16 -8.82 -6.36
C GLU A 133 -7.02 -9.34 -5.50
N GLU A 134 -5.94 -8.55 -5.37
CA GLU A 134 -4.81 -8.82 -4.51
C GLU A 134 -5.22 -8.81 -3.03
N CYS A 135 -5.99 -7.82 -2.58
CA CYS A 135 -6.59 -7.77 -1.26
C CYS A 135 -7.41 -9.04 -0.96
N ALA A 136 -8.30 -9.43 -1.87
CA ALA A 136 -9.10 -10.63 -1.72
C ALA A 136 -8.22 -11.91 -1.65
N ALA A 137 -7.13 -11.97 -2.41
CA ALA A 137 -6.17 -13.07 -2.34
C ALA A 137 -5.44 -13.11 -0.99
N LEU A 138 -4.96 -11.96 -0.51
CA LEU A 138 -4.32 -11.82 0.80
C LEU A 138 -5.25 -12.26 1.93
N ALA A 139 -6.49 -11.76 1.94
CA ALA A 139 -7.50 -12.13 2.94
C ALA A 139 -7.71 -13.65 3.00
N ARG A 140 -7.88 -14.31 1.85
CA ARG A 140 -8.05 -15.77 1.77
C ARG A 140 -6.82 -16.50 2.32
N LYS A 141 -5.62 -16.14 1.87
CA LYS A 141 -4.36 -16.77 2.29
C LYS A 141 -4.12 -16.61 3.79
N LEU A 142 -4.28 -15.39 4.30
CA LEU A 142 -4.14 -15.10 5.73
C LEU A 142 -5.12 -15.92 6.56
N ARG A 143 -6.41 -15.98 6.19
CA ARG A 143 -7.38 -16.83 6.92
C ARG A 143 -7.04 -18.31 6.88
N GLN A 144 -6.62 -18.81 5.72
CA GLN A 144 -6.25 -20.22 5.56
C GLN A 144 -5.06 -20.62 6.45
N HIS A 145 -4.12 -19.70 6.65
CA HIS A 145 -2.84 -19.98 7.30
C HIS A 145 -2.69 -19.36 8.70
N ALA A 146 -3.61 -18.52 9.17
CA ALA A 146 -3.48 -17.71 10.38
C ALA A 146 -3.10 -18.53 11.63
N GLU A 147 -3.76 -19.67 11.86
CA GLU A 147 -3.46 -20.55 13.01
C GLU A 147 -2.05 -21.13 12.96
N VAL A 148 -1.57 -21.45 11.75
CA VAL A 148 -0.24 -22.04 11.58
C VAL A 148 0.83 -20.97 11.69
N ILE A 149 0.63 -19.79 11.08
CA ILE A 149 1.52 -18.63 11.23
C ILE A 149 1.61 -18.23 12.71
N ALA A 150 0.48 -18.12 13.40
CA ALA A 150 0.40 -17.80 14.83
C ALA A 150 1.16 -18.79 15.72
N ARG A 151 1.19 -20.08 15.32
CA ARG A 151 1.86 -21.14 16.07
C ARG A 151 3.36 -21.24 15.75
N ASP A 152 3.73 -21.11 14.48
CA ASP A 152 5.05 -21.51 13.99
C ASP A 152 5.97 -20.32 13.66
N TYR A 153 5.41 -19.14 13.37
CA TYR A 153 6.20 -17.96 12.99
C TYR A 153 6.28 -16.91 14.11
N PHE A 154 5.17 -16.64 14.78
CA PHE A 154 5.09 -15.57 15.78
C PHE A 154 5.84 -15.83 17.11
N PRO A 155 5.88 -17.06 17.66
CA PRO A 155 6.65 -17.33 18.88
C PRO A 155 8.15 -17.09 18.71
N ASP A 156 8.68 -17.34 17.50
CA ASP A 156 10.09 -17.04 17.16
C ASP A 156 10.39 -15.53 17.13
N ALA A 157 9.34 -14.70 17.10
CA ALA A 157 9.40 -13.25 17.09
C ALA A 157 8.96 -12.58 18.41
N ASP A 158 8.88 -13.35 19.50
CA ASP A 158 8.46 -12.87 20.84
C ASP A 158 7.02 -12.32 20.86
N VAL A 159 6.15 -12.88 20.01
CA VAL A 159 4.71 -12.60 19.99
C VAL A 159 3.96 -13.82 20.46
N SER A 160 3.01 -13.62 21.39
CA SER A 160 2.16 -14.73 21.82
C SER A 160 1.37 -15.28 20.63
N ARG A 161 1.10 -16.59 20.62
CA ARG A 161 0.25 -17.19 19.59
C ARG A 161 -1.12 -16.50 19.48
N GLU A 162 -1.71 -16.12 20.61
CA GLU A 162 -3.01 -15.44 20.63
C GLU A 162 -2.94 -14.08 19.93
N ASP A 163 -1.90 -13.29 20.20
CA ASP A 163 -1.73 -11.97 19.58
C ASP A 163 -1.38 -12.09 18.10
N GLY A 164 -0.52 -13.07 17.74
CA GLY A 164 -0.23 -13.39 16.35
C GLY A 164 -1.49 -13.76 15.55
N LEU A 165 -2.37 -14.57 16.13
CA LEU A 165 -3.64 -14.95 15.52
C LEU A 165 -4.58 -13.76 15.34
N LYS A 166 -4.76 -12.95 16.40
CA LYS A 166 -5.57 -11.72 16.33
C LYS A 166 -5.07 -10.78 15.26
N TRP A 167 -3.76 -10.61 15.16
CA TRP A 167 -3.14 -9.77 14.15
C TRP A 167 -3.40 -10.30 12.74
N MET A 168 -3.13 -11.58 12.46
CA MET A 168 -3.36 -12.14 11.12
C MET A 168 -4.82 -12.06 10.69
N LEU A 169 -5.76 -12.35 11.60
CA LEU A 169 -7.18 -12.24 11.31
C LEU A 169 -7.63 -10.79 11.15
N GLY A 170 -7.11 -9.86 11.95
CA GLY A 170 -7.37 -8.43 11.80
C GLY A 170 -6.86 -7.88 10.48
N PHE A 171 -5.67 -8.31 10.04
CA PHE A 171 -5.14 -7.90 8.73
C PHE A 171 -5.89 -8.56 7.58
N ALA A 172 -6.31 -9.83 7.72
CA ALA A 172 -7.19 -10.46 6.75
C ALA A 172 -8.51 -9.68 6.59
N ARG A 173 -9.13 -9.28 7.72
CA ARG A 173 -10.35 -8.47 7.74
C ARG A 173 -10.16 -7.10 7.07
N TYR A 174 -9.04 -6.43 7.34
CA TYR A 174 -8.70 -5.19 6.64
C TYR A 174 -8.68 -5.37 5.12
N ASN A 175 -8.04 -6.44 4.64
CA ASN A 175 -7.97 -6.75 3.22
C ASN A 175 -9.35 -7.09 2.61
N GLU A 176 -10.25 -7.75 3.34
CA GLU A 176 -11.63 -7.99 2.88
C GLU A 176 -12.37 -6.68 2.63
N ILE A 177 -12.32 -5.78 3.61
CA ILE A 177 -12.97 -4.47 3.49
C ILE A 177 -12.31 -3.66 2.37
N ALA A 178 -10.98 -3.65 2.30
CA ALA A 178 -10.26 -2.92 1.26
C ALA A 178 -10.61 -3.42 -0.14
N ALA A 179 -10.83 -4.73 -0.33
CA ALA A 179 -11.25 -5.28 -1.63
C ALA A 179 -12.58 -4.67 -2.11
N GLU A 180 -13.54 -4.45 -1.22
CA GLU A 180 -14.82 -3.79 -1.53
C GLU A 180 -14.65 -2.29 -1.78
N HIS A 181 -13.52 -1.70 -1.36
CA HIS A 181 -13.26 -0.26 -1.37
C HIS A 181 -12.20 0.17 -2.40
N GLY A 182 -11.86 -0.70 -3.35
CA GLY A 182 -10.93 -0.36 -4.44
C GLY A 182 -9.46 -0.65 -4.12
N GLY A 183 -9.19 -1.40 -3.05
CA GLY A 183 -7.85 -1.72 -2.58
C GLY A 183 -7.32 -0.70 -1.57
N TYR A 184 -6.00 -0.70 -1.36
CA TYR A 184 -5.31 0.29 -0.53
C TYR A 184 -3.95 0.67 -1.09
N ARG A 185 -3.47 1.84 -0.67
CA ARG A 185 -2.15 2.39 -0.99
C ARG A 185 -1.20 2.17 0.18
N VAL A 186 0.03 1.77 -0.11
CA VAL A 186 1.12 1.61 0.88
C VAL A 186 2.00 2.88 0.88
N ARG A 187 2.07 3.59 2.01
CA ARG A 187 2.78 4.87 2.18
C ARG A 187 3.53 4.95 3.50
#